data_AF-A0A3S2VYT9-F1
#
_entry.id   AF-A0A3S2VYT9-F1
#
_cell.length_a   1.000
_cell.length_b   1.000
_cell.length_c   1.000
_cell.angle_alpha   90.00
_cell.angle_beta   90.00
_cell.angle_gamma   90.00
#
_symmetry.space_group_name_H-M   'P 1'
#
loop_
_entity.id
_entity.type
_entity.pdbx_description
1 polymer ?
#
loop_
_entity_poly.entity_id
_entity_poly.type
_entity_poly.pdbx_seq_one_letter_code
_entity_poly.pdbx_strand_id
1 'polypeptide(L)'
;MSLSKSLKAIALAVPLLFGASQAFAAGTPFCVDTTGYDPTDGITGNQVACFGEGAQAGETGFEVRNLNGSYVEKFQAFFVGPQLNFAATILADWNSFVGMNGAGINGTGLDNDYNLYAVVQATGFVSGANSFFATGATLSLFMDANQDADLSLAGIDNGTLAFTGAGAGDVLLASSTTLLSGSGTTSASAGSDGFAVLFDDFVLTATGEDFFIAPRPFYIRVYSDGDINDGTVETVAPGLFEIQGDLSAEFRIPEPGTLALAGLALLGAGVARRRKA
;
A
#
# COMPACT_ATOMS: atom_id res chain seq x y z
N MET A 1 -58.29 -45.39 -4.85
CA MET A 1 -57.07 -45.13 -4.06
C MET A 1 -56.10 -44.36 -4.95
N SER A 2 -55.95 -43.06 -4.71
CA SER A 2 -55.03 -42.18 -5.43
C SER A 2 -53.97 -41.73 -4.43
N LEU A 3 -52.71 -42.15 -4.62
CA LEU A 3 -51.59 -41.64 -3.83
C LEU A 3 -50.98 -40.45 -4.56
N SER A 4 -51.12 -39.28 -3.92
CA SER A 4 -50.52 -38.02 -4.33
C SER A 4 -49.01 -38.02 -4.08
N LYS A 5 -48.29 -37.42 -5.03
CA LYS A 5 -46.84 -37.16 -5.00
C LYS A 5 -46.52 -36.09 -3.96
N SER A 6 -45.46 -36.30 -3.18
CA SER A 6 -44.86 -35.26 -2.34
C SER A 6 -43.36 -35.21 -2.63
N LEU A 7 -42.96 -34.37 -3.59
CA LEU A 7 -41.55 -33.97 -3.75
C LEU A 7 -41.21 -33.01 -2.59
N LYS A 8 -40.25 -33.40 -1.76
CA LYS A 8 -39.65 -32.53 -0.75
C LYS A 8 -38.67 -31.59 -1.46
N ALA A 9 -38.91 -30.29 -1.33
CA ALA A 9 -38.00 -29.25 -1.79
C ALA A 9 -36.68 -29.32 -1.00
N ILE A 10 -35.57 -29.43 -1.72
CA ILE A 10 -34.21 -29.25 -1.20
C ILE A 10 -34.00 -27.74 -1.07
N ALA A 11 -33.97 -27.24 0.16
CA ALA A 11 -33.53 -25.88 0.43
C ALA A 11 -32.00 -25.82 0.28
N LEU A 12 -31.52 -25.27 -0.84
CA LEU A 12 -30.15 -24.81 -0.99
C LEU A 12 -29.95 -23.63 -0.03
N ALA A 13 -29.29 -23.86 1.09
CA ALA A 13 -28.73 -22.79 1.90
C ALA A 13 -27.42 -22.35 1.24
N VAL A 14 -27.48 -21.28 0.44
CA VAL A 14 -26.30 -20.55 -0.01
C VAL A 14 -25.83 -19.70 1.18
N PRO A 15 -24.61 -19.90 1.71
CA PRO A 15 -24.03 -18.92 2.62
C PRO A 15 -23.72 -17.67 1.80
N LEU A 16 -24.57 -16.64 1.94
CA LEU A 16 -24.23 -15.27 1.59
C LEU A 16 -23.10 -14.82 2.51
N LEU A 17 -21.87 -15.08 2.09
CA LEU A 17 -20.68 -14.40 2.57
C LEU A 17 -20.84 -12.93 2.18
N PHE A 18 -21.43 -12.14 3.07
CA PHE A 18 -21.29 -10.69 3.04
C PHE A 18 -19.84 -10.36 3.41
N GLY A 19 -18.94 -10.45 2.43
CA GLY A 19 -17.72 -9.66 2.47
C GLY A 19 -18.15 -8.21 2.45
N ALA A 20 -18.03 -7.52 3.57
CA ALA A 20 -18.14 -6.07 3.57
C ALA A 20 -16.96 -5.54 2.74
N SER A 21 -17.17 -5.34 1.44
CA SER A 21 -16.27 -4.52 0.64
C SER A 21 -16.36 -3.11 1.23
N GLN A 22 -15.37 -2.73 2.04
CA GLN A 22 -15.22 -1.33 2.42
C GLN A 22 -15.05 -0.55 1.12
N ALA A 23 -16.03 0.30 0.81
CA ALA A 23 -15.86 1.29 -0.23
C ALA A 23 -14.84 2.29 0.29
N PHE A 24 -13.68 2.37 -0.37
CA PHE A 24 -12.70 3.42 -0.14
C PHE A 24 -13.03 4.58 -1.07
N ALA A 25 -12.97 5.82 -0.56
CA ALA A 25 -12.87 7.01 -1.41
C ALA A 25 -11.65 6.86 -2.32
N ALA A 26 -11.71 7.48 -3.49
CA ALA A 26 -10.53 7.76 -4.30
C ALA A 26 -9.44 8.40 -3.40
N GLY A 27 -8.16 8.05 -3.61
CA GLY A 27 -7.05 8.48 -2.77
C GLY A 27 -7.13 9.96 -2.43
N THR A 28 -7.17 10.20 -1.14
CA THR A 28 -7.10 11.54 -0.59
C THR A 28 -5.68 12.04 -0.77
N PRO A 29 -5.46 13.24 -1.36
CA PRO A 29 -4.13 13.76 -1.50
C PRO A 29 -3.46 13.89 -0.13
N PHE A 30 -2.16 13.63 -0.11
CA PHE A 30 -1.28 14.01 0.99
C PHE A 30 -0.33 15.09 0.49
N CYS A 31 0.30 15.79 1.42
CA CYS A 31 1.15 16.92 1.10
C CYS A 31 2.59 16.64 1.50
N VAL A 32 3.50 16.97 0.59
CA VAL A 32 4.94 16.78 0.78
C VAL A 32 5.65 18.14 0.75
N ASP A 33 6.61 18.31 1.66
CA ASP A 33 7.56 19.42 1.67
C ASP A 33 8.98 18.88 1.49
N THR A 34 9.68 19.35 0.45
CA THR A 34 11.06 18.96 0.14
C THR A 34 12.07 20.10 0.36
N THR A 35 11.66 21.25 0.91
CA THR A 35 12.47 22.47 1.00
C THR A 35 13.76 22.33 1.82
N GLY A 36 13.82 21.34 2.72
CA GLY A 36 15.03 21.00 3.49
C GLY A 36 16.01 20.05 2.79
N TYR A 37 15.66 19.55 1.60
CA TYR A 37 16.32 18.38 1.00
C TYR A 37 16.83 18.59 -0.44
N ASP A 38 16.59 19.76 -1.04
CA ASP A 38 17.15 20.16 -2.34
C ASP A 38 18.30 21.18 -2.16
N PRO A 39 19.54 20.86 -2.57
CA PRO A 39 20.70 21.74 -2.44
C PRO A 39 20.75 22.89 -3.47
N THR A 40 19.86 22.94 -4.46
CA THR A 40 19.95 23.82 -5.64
C THR A 40 18.74 24.73 -5.91
N ASP A 41 17.94 25.02 -4.89
CA ASP A 41 16.69 25.81 -4.90
C ASP A 41 15.46 24.91 -4.99
N GLY A 42 15.02 24.39 -3.83
CA GLY A 42 13.82 23.55 -3.66
C GLY A 42 12.63 23.96 -4.52
N ILE A 43 11.86 22.99 -5.01
CA ILE A 43 10.65 23.11 -5.85
C ILE A 43 10.32 24.56 -6.21
N THR A 44 10.95 25.05 -7.27
CA THR A 44 10.67 26.39 -7.79
C THR A 44 9.31 26.48 -8.50
N GLY A 45 8.55 25.37 -8.56
CA GLY A 45 7.26 25.27 -9.24
C GLY A 45 6.19 24.54 -8.43
N ASN A 46 5.07 25.22 -8.17
CA ASN A 46 3.83 24.67 -7.62
C ASN A 46 3.85 24.30 -6.12
N GLN A 47 4.58 25.07 -5.31
CA GLN A 47 4.27 25.11 -3.88
C GLN A 47 2.93 25.80 -3.66
N VAL A 48 1.93 25.04 -3.23
CA VAL A 48 0.61 25.53 -2.87
C VAL A 48 0.46 25.37 -1.36
N ALA A 49 -0.39 26.20 -0.75
CA ALA A 49 -0.80 25.95 0.62
C ALA A 49 -1.38 24.53 0.70
N CYS A 50 -0.86 23.72 1.61
CA CYS A 50 -1.33 22.37 1.78
C CYS A 50 -2.71 22.36 2.43
N PHE A 51 -3.66 21.66 1.82
CA PHE A 51 -5.01 21.52 2.33
C PHE A 51 -5.19 20.10 2.87
N GLY A 52 -5.44 19.98 4.18
CA GLY A 52 -5.65 18.70 4.83
C GLY A 52 -6.00 18.89 6.31
N GLU A 53 -6.60 17.87 6.94
CA GLU A 53 -6.80 17.91 8.39
C GLU A 53 -5.44 18.06 9.08
N GLY A 54 -5.31 19.07 9.94
CA GLY A 54 -4.09 19.34 10.69
C GLY A 54 -2.93 20.02 9.92
N ALA A 55 -3.14 20.42 8.66
CA ALA A 55 -2.17 21.28 7.97
C ALA A 55 -1.96 22.60 8.73
N GLN A 56 -0.70 23.03 8.92
CA GLN A 56 -0.41 24.24 9.68
C GLN A 56 -0.41 25.49 8.79
N ALA A 57 -0.80 26.63 9.37
CA ALA A 57 -0.82 27.89 8.65
C ALA A 57 0.61 28.33 8.29
N GLY A 58 0.88 28.50 6.99
CA GLY A 58 2.18 28.95 6.49
C GLY A 58 3.09 27.82 5.97
N GLU A 59 2.70 26.56 6.11
CA GLU A 59 3.37 25.43 5.44
C GLU A 59 3.04 25.45 3.95
N THR A 60 4.06 25.30 3.12
CA THR A 60 3.94 25.23 1.67
C THR A 60 4.57 23.95 1.17
N GLY A 61 3.88 23.25 0.28
CA GLY A 61 4.32 21.98 -0.28
C GLY A 61 3.55 21.69 -1.55
N PHE A 62 3.48 20.43 -1.94
CA PHE A 62 2.72 20.01 -3.12
C PHE A 62 1.83 18.80 -2.80
N GLU A 63 0.64 18.80 -3.38
CA GLU A 63 -0.32 17.71 -3.20
C GLU A 63 0.04 16.53 -4.10
N VAL A 64 0.17 15.37 -3.47
CA VAL A 64 0.49 14.09 -4.09
C VAL A 64 -0.71 13.16 -3.94
N ARG A 65 -1.06 12.48 -5.03
CA ARG A 65 -2.05 11.40 -5.04
C ARG A 65 -1.41 10.06 -4.71
N ASN A 66 -0.36 9.75 -5.46
CA ASN A 66 0.31 8.47 -5.42
C ASN A 66 1.81 8.63 -5.74
N LEU A 67 2.60 7.69 -5.24
CA LEU A 67 4.00 7.52 -5.58
C LEU A 67 4.11 6.41 -6.63
N ASN A 68 4.86 6.68 -7.69
CA ASN A 68 5.15 5.69 -8.72
C ASN A 68 6.63 5.31 -8.68
N GLY A 69 6.90 4.05 -8.96
CA GLY A 69 8.23 3.49 -8.84
C GLY A 69 8.33 2.08 -9.39
N SER A 70 9.38 1.41 -8.97
CA SER A 70 9.62 0.00 -9.24
C SER A 70 9.88 -0.75 -7.95
N TYR A 71 9.91 -2.07 -8.01
CA TYR A 71 10.36 -2.88 -6.89
C TYR A 71 11.18 -4.07 -7.35
N VAL A 72 12.03 -4.53 -6.43
CA VAL A 72 12.66 -5.84 -6.49
C VAL A 72 12.27 -6.64 -5.25
N GLU A 73 12.12 -7.95 -5.40
CA GLU A 73 11.69 -8.83 -4.33
C GLU A 73 12.53 -10.11 -4.34
N LYS A 74 12.99 -10.52 -3.14
CA LYS A 74 13.38 -11.91 -2.90
C LYS A 74 12.32 -12.61 -2.08
N PHE A 75 11.86 -13.72 -2.64
CA PHE A 75 10.76 -14.50 -2.12
C PHE A 75 11.25 -15.93 -1.87
N GLN A 76 11.16 -16.42 -0.64
CA GLN A 76 11.50 -17.79 -0.26
C GLN A 76 10.24 -18.56 0.09
N ALA A 77 9.89 -19.55 -0.73
CA ALA A 77 8.85 -20.51 -0.42
C ALA A 77 9.40 -21.77 0.26
N PHE A 78 8.68 -22.28 1.25
CA PHE A 78 9.06 -23.49 2.00
C PHE A 78 7.85 -24.18 2.62
N PHE A 79 7.93 -25.49 2.84
CA PHE A 79 6.84 -26.23 3.47
C PHE A 79 6.89 -26.14 5.00
N VAL A 80 5.73 -25.88 5.60
CA VAL A 80 5.45 -26.14 7.02
C VAL A 80 4.30 -27.13 7.08
N GLY A 81 4.63 -28.40 7.27
CA GLY A 81 3.65 -29.49 7.11
C GLY A 81 3.13 -29.54 5.66
N PRO A 82 1.81 -29.63 5.43
CA PRO A 82 1.24 -29.67 4.07
C PRO A 82 1.11 -28.28 3.42
N GLN A 83 1.38 -27.19 4.14
CA GLN A 83 1.16 -25.82 3.66
C GLN A 83 2.45 -25.22 3.12
N LEU A 84 2.37 -24.63 1.92
CA LEU A 84 3.46 -23.85 1.35
C LEU A 84 3.42 -22.45 1.97
N ASN A 85 4.44 -22.13 2.75
CA ASN A 85 4.61 -20.83 3.40
C ASN A 85 5.65 -20.01 2.62
N PHE A 86 5.66 -18.70 2.86
CA PHE A 86 6.68 -17.83 2.32
C PHE A 86 7.20 -16.81 3.33
N ALA A 87 8.43 -16.38 3.09
CA ALA A 87 9.01 -15.15 3.60
C ALA A 87 9.53 -14.34 2.42
N ALA A 88 9.39 -13.02 2.46
CA ALA A 88 9.80 -12.14 1.37
C ALA A 88 10.38 -10.84 1.91
N THR A 89 11.33 -10.29 1.16
CA THR A 89 11.81 -8.92 1.32
C THR A 89 11.64 -8.21 -0.01
N ILE A 90 10.94 -7.09 0.03
CA ILE A 90 10.65 -6.23 -1.12
C ILE A 90 11.35 -4.91 -0.87
N LEU A 91 12.11 -4.44 -1.86
CA LEU A 91 12.66 -3.10 -1.91
C LEU A 91 11.84 -2.33 -2.94
N ALA A 92 11.09 -1.35 -2.46
CA ALA A 92 10.33 -0.41 -3.27
C ALA A 92 11.19 0.83 -3.50
N ASP A 93 11.30 1.28 -4.74
CA ASP A 93 12.07 2.46 -5.14
C ASP A 93 11.18 3.42 -5.93
N TRP A 94 11.00 4.64 -5.43
CA TRP A 94 10.12 5.64 -6.05
C TRP A 94 10.91 6.70 -6.80
N ASN A 95 10.48 6.95 -8.03
CA ASN A 95 11.10 7.95 -8.92
C ASN A 95 10.12 9.06 -9.34
N SER A 96 8.85 9.00 -8.90
CA SER A 96 7.89 10.03 -9.27
C SER A 96 6.79 10.24 -8.22
N PHE A 97 6.54 11.52 -7.93
CA PHE A 97 5.30 11.96 -7.30
C PHE A 97 4.26 12.25 -8.37
N VAL A 98 3.05 11.70 -8.22
CA VAL A 98 1.94 11.96 -9.14
C VAL A 98 0.92 12.87 -8.49
N GLY A 99 0.65 14.01 -9.13
CA GLY A 99 -0.32 14.99 -8.67
C GLY A 99 -1.77 14.60 -8.95
N MET A 100 -2.70 15.44 -8.48
CA MET A 100 -4.16 15.23 -8.64
C MET A 100 -4.63 15.13 -10.09
N ASN A 101 -3.93 15.76 -11.04
CA ASN A 101 -4.21 15.69 -12.47
C ASN A 101 -3.69 14.39 -13.14
N GLY A 102 -3.03 13.51 -12.38
CA GLY A 102 -2.41 12.29 -12.88
C GLY A 102 -1.07 12.51 -13.59
N ALA A 103 -0.52 13.73 -13.57
CA ALA A 103 0.81 14.02 -14.12
C ALA A 103 1.88 13.95 -13.02
N GLY A 104 3.11 13.61 -13.43
CA GLY A 104 4.28 13.69 -12.55
C GLY A 104 4.55 15.14 -12.12
N ILE A 105 4.98 15.31 -10.87
CA ILE A 105 5.39 16.59 -10.29
C ILE A 105 6.89 16.73 -10.50
N ASN A 106 7.31 17.83 -11.12
CA ASN A 106 8.71 18.07 -11.47
C ASN A 106 9.40 18.95 -10.44
N GLY A 107 10.74 18.85 -10.40
CA GLY A 107 11.59 19.72 -9.56
C GLY A 107 11.51 19.38 -8.07
N THR A 108 11.12 18.15 -7.71
CA THR A 108 10.96 17.72 -6.31
C THR A 108 12.27 17.35 -5.63
N GLY A 109 13.35 17.16 -6.40
CA GLY A 109 14.63 16.61 -5.95
C GLY A 109 14.67 15.08 -5.87
N LEU A 110 13.53 14.40 -6.05
CA LEU A 110 13.49 12.94 -6.12
C LEU A 110 14.29 12.44 -7.33
N ASP A 111 15.08 11.38 -7.14
CA ASP A 111 15.96 10.75 -8.16
C ASP A 111 17.08 11.68 -8.68
N ASN A 112 17.31 12.81 -8.01
CA ASN A 112 18.36 13.78 -8.36
C ASN A 112 19.17 14.21 -7.14
N ASP A 113 18.47 14.62 -6.08
CA ASP A 113 19.03 15.09 -4.82
C ASP A 113 18.88 14.05 -3.71
N TYR A 114 17.79 13.28 -3.74
CA TYR A 114 17.54 12.18 -2.83
C TYR A 114 16.74 11.06 -3.49
N ASN A 115 16.89 9.85 -2.95
CA ASN A 115 16.03 8.70 -3.28
C ASN A 115 15.03 8.48 -2.16
N LEU A 116 13.85 7.98 -2.54
CA LEU A 116 12.83 7.54 -1.60
C LEU A 116 12.64 6.05 -1.83
N TYR A 117 12.80 5.25 -0.78
CA TYR A 117 12.66 3.81 -0.90
C TYR A 117 12.03 3.20 0.35
N ALA A 118 11.41 2.04 0.22
CA ALA A 118 10.90 1.29 1.37
C ALA A 118 11.37 -0.14 1.38
N VAL A 119 11.59 -0.64 2.60
CA VAL A 119 11.86 -2.04 2.87
C VAL A 119 10.60 -2.64 3.44
N VAL A 120 10.03 -3.62 2.73
CA VAL A 120 8.89 -4.40 3.21
C VAL A 120 9.35 -5.83 3.46
N GLN A 121 9.17 -6.31 4.69
CA GLN A 121 9.42 -7.72 5.02
C GLN A 121 8.09 -8.37 5.32
N ALA A 122 7.73 -9.41 4.55
CA ALA A 122 6.43 -10.06 4.61
C ALA A 122 6.57 -11.56 4.88
N THR A 123 5.58 -12.12 5.54
CA THR A 123 5.43 -13.56 5.74
C THR A 123 3.99 -13.97 5.46
N GLY A 124 3.80 -15.21 5.04
CA GLY A 124 2.47 -15.68 4.70
C GLY A 124 2.47 -17.09 4.13
N PHE A 125 1.44 -17.37 3.33
CA PHE A 125 1.31 -18.65 2.65
C PHE A 125 0.88 -18.51 1.20
N VAL A 126 1.20 -19.56 0.44
CA VAL A 126 0.75 -19.75 -0.93
C VAL A 126 -0.45 -20.70 -0.91
N SER A 127 -1.49 -20.34 -1.64
CA SER A 127 -2.68 -21.16 -1.88
C SER A 127 -2.81 -21.44 -3.37
N GLY A 128 -3.14 -22.69 -3.72
CA GLY A 128 -3.10 -23.12 -5.11
C GLY A 128 -1.68 -23.07 -5.68
N ALA A 129 -1.57 -22.81 -6.98
CA ALA A 129 -0.27 -22.74 -7.65
C ALA A 129 0.43 -21.38 -7.46
N ASN A 130 -0.36 -20.29 -7.43
CA ASN A 130 0.15 -18.94 -7.69
C ASN A 130 -0.40 -17.85 -6.76
N SER A 131 -1.29 -18.15 -5.81
CA SER A 131 -1.94 -17.10 -5.00
C SER A 131 -1.24 -16.93 -3.65
N PHE A 132 -0.88 -15.71 -3.31
CA PHE A 132 -0.19 -15.37 -2.07
C PHE A 132 -1.12 -14.68 -1.09
N PHE A 133 -0.95 -14.98 0.20
CA PHE A 133 -1.66 -14.33 1.30
C PHE A 133 -0.66 -14.01 2.40
N ALA A 134 -0.38 -12.73 2.60
CA ALA A 134 0.46 -12.26 3.69
C ALA A 134 -0.33 -12.29 4.99
N THR A 135 0.27 -12.87 6.03
CA THR A 135 -0.30 -12.93 7.39
C THR A 135 0.39 -11.95 8.34
N GLY A 136 1.54 -11.42 7.95
CA GLY A 136 2.23 -10.35 8.65
C GLY A 136 3.22 -9.66 7.73
N ALA A 137 3.39 -8.35 7.90
CA ALA A 137 4.40 -7.59 7.20
C ALA A 137 4.85 -6.39 8.04
N THR A 138 6.07 -5.94 7.80
CA THR A 138 6.61 -4.67 8.27
C THR A 138 6.97 -3.80 7.08
N LEU A 139 6.78 -2.49 7.22
CA LEU A 139 7.16 -1.49 6.23
C LEU A 139 8.02 -0.46 6.93
N SER A 140 9.17 -0.13 6.33
CA SER A 140 10.01 1.00 6.73
C SER A 140 10.30 1.86 5.51
N LEU A 141 9.94 3.14 5.57
CA LEU A 141 10.12 4.13 4.52
C LEU A 141 11.32 5.01 4.85
N PHE A 142 12.25 5.12 3.91
CA PHE A 142 13.49 5.84 4.06
C PHE A 142 13.66 6.89 2.97
N MET A 143 14.40 7.93 3.34
CA MET A 143 14.98 8.88 2.42
C MET A 143 16.49 8.71 2.43
N ASP A 144 17.07 8.59 1.25
CA ASP A 144 18.51 8.48 1.04
C ASP A 144 19.00 9.74 0.32
N ALA A 145 19.60 10.65 1.07
CA ALA A 145 20.14 11.91 0.54
C ALA A 145 21.49 11.74 -0.17
N ASN A 146 22.17 10.62 0.04
CA ASN A 146 23.47 10.35 -0.59
C ASN A 146 23.33 9.49 -1.86
N GLN A 147 22.14 8.92 -2.08
CA GLN A 147 21.81 8.05 -3.20
C GLN A 147 22.77 6.86 -3.30
N ASP A 148 23.13 6.29 -2.14
CA ASP A 148 24.10 5.20 -2.00
C ASP A 148 23.47 3.88 -1.52
N ALA A 149 22.15 3.81 -1.34
CA ALA A 149 21.45 2.57 -1.07
C ALA A 149 21.45 1.61 -2.29
N ASP A 150 21.81 0.35 -2.08
CA ASP A 150 21.68 -0.71 -3.09
C ASP A 150 20.27 -1.29 -3.08
N LEU A 151 19.39 -0.71 -3.91
CA LEU A 151 17.99 -1.12 -4.07
C LEU A 151 17.81 -2.24 -5.10
N SER A 152 18.87 -2.93 -5.49
CA SER A 152 18.81 -4.07 -6.39
C SER A 152 18.59 -5.40 -5.65
N LEU A 153 18.37 -6.48 -6.40
CA LEU A 153 18.34 -7.84 -5.83
C LEU A 153 19.62 -8.16 -5.04
N ALA A 154 20.78 -7.57 -5.38
CA ALA A 154 22.02 -7.79 -4.64
C ALA A 154 21.97 -7.22 -3.21
N GLY A 155 21.15 -6.19 -2.98
CA GLY A 155 20.93 -5.58 -1.66
C GLY A 155 20.19 -6.48 -0.66
N ILE A 156 19.62 -7.60 -1.11
CA ILE A 156 18.91 -8.56 -0.25
C ILE A 156 19.73 -9.85 -0.10
N ASP A 157 19.99 -10.30 1.12
CA ASP A 157 20.75 -11.53 1.35
C ASP A 157 19.93 -12.80 1.00
N ASN A 158 20.52 -13.74 0.27
CA ASN A 158 19.83 -14.96 -0.19
C ASN A 158 19.46 -15.93 0.93
N GLY A 159 20.22 -15.95 2.05
CA GLY A 159 20.02 -16.93 3.11
C GLY A 159 19.05 -16.46 4.20
N THR A 160 19.08 -15.16 4.49
CA THR A 160 18.33 -14.53 5.58
C THR A 160 17.18 -13.66 5.09
N LEU A 161 17.18 -13.31 3.79
CA LEU A 161 16.31 -12.29 3.20
C LEU A 161 16.48 -10.90 3.85
N ALA A 162 17.52 -10.67 4.64
CA ALA A 162 17.75 -9.35 5.24
C ALA A 162 18.13 -8.35 4.14
N PHE A 163 17.59 -7.13 4.23
CA PHE A 163 18.11 -6.00 3.49
C PHE A 163 19.47 -5.60 4.06
N THR A 164 20.49 -5.58 3.21
CA THR A 164 21.88 -5.29 3.54
C THR A 164 22.44 -4.12 2.73
N GLY A 165 21.66 -3.61 1.78
CA GLY A 165 22.02 -2.51 0.90
C GLY A 165 21.74 -1.11 1.45
N ALA A 166 21.48 -0.95 2.75
CA ALA A 166 21.24 0.38 3.32
C ALA A 166 22.49 1.26 3.20
N GLY A 167 22.28 2.48 2.71
CA GLY A 167 23.28 3.52 2.56
C GLY A 167 23.71 4.13 3.89
N ALA A 168 24.80 4.89 3.86
CA ALA A 168 25.25 5.60 5.04
C ALA A 168 24.47 6.92 5.17
N GLY A 169 23.67 7.04 6.23
CA GLY A 169 22.93 8.28 6.51
C GLY A 169 21.48 8.28 6.04
N ASP A 170 20.96 7.13 5.61
CA ASP A 170 19.56 6.94 5.29
C ASP A 170 18.67 7.32 6.48
N VAL A 171 17.66 8.14 6.22
CA VAL A 171 16.77 8.68 7.24
C VAL A 171 15.45 7.92 7.19
N LEU A 172 15.08 7.28 8.30
CA LEU A 172 13.75 6.69 8.46
C LEU A 172 12.70 7.81 8.54
N LEU A 173 11.81 7.88 7.57
CA LEU A 173 10.68 8.80 7.56
C LEU A 173 9.47 8.20 8.26
N ALA A 174 9.20 6.92 8.02
CA ALA A 174 8.00 6.29 8.55
C ALA A 174 8.12 4.78 8.68
N SER A 175 7.24 4.18 9.49
CA SER A 175 7.15 2.73 9.59
C SER A 175 5.73 2.25 9.92
N SER A 176 5.44 1.01 9.57
CA SER A 176 4.24 0.29 9.99
C SER A 176 4.55 -1.17 10.28
N THR A 177 3.90 -1.73 11.29
CA THR A 177 3.91 -3.17 11.59
C THR A 177 2.51 -3.77 11.51
N THR A 178 1.50 -2.98 11.12
CA THR A 178 0.09 -3.38 11.11
C THR A 178 -0.34 -3.66 9.67
N LEU A 179 -0.27 -4.93 9.27
CA LEU A 179 -0.82 -5.39 8.00
C LEU A 179 -2.33 -5.64 8.12
N LEU A 180 -3.15 -4.94 7.33
CA LEU A 180 -4.60 -5.18 7.27
C LEU A 180 -4.97 -6.26 6.26
N SER A 181 -4.31 -6.23 5.09
CA SER A 181 -4.47 -7.22 4.04
C SER A 181 -3.25 -7.23 3.14
N GLY A 182 -2.83 -8.40 2.69
CA GLY A 182 -1.82 -8.53 1.65
C GLY A 182 -2.10 -9.78 0.83
N SER A 183 -2.28 -9.61 -0.47
CA SER A 183 -2.53 -10.73 -1.38
C SER A 183 -1.97 -10.44 -2.75
N GLY A 184 -1.63 -11.48 -3.50
CA GLY A 184 -1.19 -11.33 -4.89
C GLY A 184 -1.32 -12.63 -5.67
N THR A 185 -0.93 -12.56 -6.94
CA THR A 185 -0.86 -13.73 -7.83
C THR A 185 0.23 -13.56 -8.87
N THR A 186 0.93 -14.64 -9.21
CA THR A 186 1.89 -14.69 -10.33
C THR A 186 1.31 -15.33 -11.59
N SER A 187 0.00 -15.64 -11.61
CA SER A 187 -0.64 -16.26 -12.76
C SER A 187 -0.77 -15.26 -13.92
N ALA A 188 0.01 -15.46 -14.99
CA ALA A 188 0.00 -14.70 -16.26
C ALA A 188 -1.33 -14.75 -17.05
N SER A 189 -2.43 -15.16 -16.43
CA SER A 189 -3.74 -15.18 -17.04
C SER A 189 -4.37 -13.79 -17.04
N ALA A 190 -4.16 -13.06 -18.14
CA ALA A 190 -4.96 -11.91 -18.58
C ALA A 190 -4.87 -10.60 -17.76
N GLY A 191 -3.67 -10.23 -17.28
CA GLY A 191 -3.44 -8.92 -16.64
C GLY A 191 -3.96 -8.86 -15.20
N SER A 192 -3.70 -9.92 -14.44
CA SER A 192 -4.06 -10.03 -13.02
C SER A 192 -2.87 -10.40 -12.14
N ASP A 193 -1.69 -10.53 -12.75
CA ASP A 193 -0.39 -10.74 -12.13
C ASP A 193 0.04 -9.48 -11.37
N GLY A 194 0.15 -9.62 -10.06
CA GLY A 194 0.42 -8.48 -9.21
C GLY A 194 0.06 -8.72 -7.76
N PHE A 195 0.24 -7.70 -6.95
CA PHE A 195 -0.11 -7.73 -5.54
C PHE A 195 -0.91 -6.51 -5.13
N ALA A 196 -1.56 -6.63 -3.98
CA ALA A 196 -2.24 -5.56 -3.30
C ALA A 196 -1.95 -5.71 -1.79
N VAL A 197 -1.31 -4.72 -1.21
CA VAL A 197 -0.96 -4.69 0.21
C VAL A 197 -1.52 -3.42 0.85
N LEU A 198 -2.10 -3.56 2.04
CA LEU A 198 -2.69 -2.49 2.82
C LEU A 198 -2.12 -2.50 4.24
N PHE A 199 -1.39 -1.45 4.58
CA PHE A 199 -0.90 -1.19 5.94
C PHE A 199 -1.80 -0.20 6.68
N ASP A 200 -1.94 -0.37 8.00
CA ASP A 200 -2.48 0.64 8.93
C ASP A 200 -1.36 1.18 9.84
N ASP A 201 -1.69 2.14 10.70
CA ASP A 201 -0.78 2.66 11.74
C ASP A 201 0.58 3.11 11.15
N PHE A 202 0.53 3.93 10.11
CA PHE A 202 1.74 4.49 9.50
C PHE A 202 2.33 5.59 10.39
N VAL A 203 3.33 5.25 11.19
CA VAL A 203 3.95 6.15 12.17
C VAL A 203 5.10 6.92 11.53
N LEU A 204 4.95 8.24 11.46
CA LEU A 204 6.03 9.15 11.03
C LEU A 204 7.06 9.36 12.14
N THR A 205 8.33 9.50 11.77
CA THR A 205 9.36 10.07 12.64
C THR A 205 9.25 11.60 12.64
N ALA A 206 10.00 12.30 13.51
CA ALA A 206 10.02 13.76 13.47
C ALA A 206 10.42 14.31 12.09
N THR A 207 11.42 13.69 11.46
CA THR A 207 11.84 14.05 10.10
C THR A 207 10.79 13.66 9.05
N GLY A 208 10.07 12.55 9.27
CA GLY A 208 8.92 12.17 8.47
C GLY A 208 7.76 13.16 8.57
N GLU A 209 7.51 13.76 9.73
CA GLU A 209 6.49 14.81 9.91
C GLU A 209 6.86 16.10 9.17
N ASP A 210 8.15 16.43 9.09
CA ASP A 210 8.65 17.57 8.31
C ASP A 210 8.55 17.32 6.79
N PHE A 211 8.62 16.06 6.35
CA PHE A 211 8.47 15.67 4.95
C PHE A 211 7.01 15.52 4.53
N PHE A 212 6.21 14.77 5.30
CA PHE A 212 4.77 14.54 5.10
C PHE A 212 3.96 15.50 5.98
N ILE A 213 3.76 16.72 5.48
CA ILE A 213 3.21 17.83 6.28
C ILE A 213 1.68 17.80 6.43
N ALA A 214 0.95 17.07 5.58
CA ALA A 214 -0.47 16.84 5.80
C ALA A 214 -0.97 15.52 5.17
N PRO A 215 -1.98 14.87 5.77
CA PRO A 215 -2.74 15.25 6.98
C PRO A 215 -1.98 14.98 8.29
N ARG A 216 -2.33 15.70 9.36
CA ARG A 216 -1.79 15.54 10.73
C ARG A 216 -2.94 15.37 11.74
N PRO A 217 -2.95 14.31 12.59
CA PRO A 217 -2.00 13.19 12.60
C PRO A 217 -2.06 12.41 11.29
N PHE A 218 -0.94 11.78 10.90
CA PHE A 218 -0.87 11.01 9.66
C PHE A 218 -1.55 9.65 9.87
N TYR A 219 -2.84 9.54 9.53
CA TYR A 219 -3.66 8.33 9.72
C TYR A 219 -3.91 7.59 8.41
N ILE A 220 -2.97 7.67 7.49
CA ILE A 220 -3.17 7.14 6.15
C ILE A 220 -2.80 5.65 6.09
N ARG A 221 -3.67 4.86 5.47
CA ARG A 221 -3.35 3.52 5.01
C ARG A 221 -2.55 3.58 3.71
N VAL A 222 -1.44 2.86 3.66
CA VAL A 222 -0.67 2.69 2.44
C VAL A 222 -1.25 1.51 1.68
N TYR A 223 -1.93 1.81 0.58
CA TYR A 223 -2.32 0.82 -0.42
C TYR A 223 -1.24 0.78 -1.48
N SER A 224 -0.64 -0.39 -1.68
CA SER A 224 0.32 -0.57 -2.75
C SER A 224 -0.10 -1.72 -3.65
N ASP A 225 -0.08 -1.46 -4.94
CA ASP A 225 -0.23 -2.44 -6.00
C ASP A 225 0.92 -2.38 -6.98
N GLY A 226 1.13 -3.49 -7.68
CA GLY A 226 2.21 -3.61 -8.64
C GLY A 226 1.97 -4.80 -9.54
N ASP A 227 2.50 -4.69 -10.77
CA ASP A 227 2.45 -5.76 -11.76
C ASP A 227 3.77 -6.55 -11.69
N ILE A 228 3.69 -7.87 -11.84
CA ILE A 228 4.87 -8.73 -11.88
C ILE A 228 5.35 -8.80 -13.33
N ASN A 229 6.47 -8.15 -13.63
CA ASN A 229 7.01 -8.10 -14.99
C ASN A 229 7.90 -9.32 -15.34
N ASP A 230 7.91 -10.34 -14.47
CA ASP A 230 8.67 -11.58 -14.66
C ASP A 230 7.75 -12.75 -15.06
N GLY A 231 7.77 -13.08 -16.36
CA GLY A 231 7.01 -14.19 -16.93
C GLY A 231 7.52 -15.59 -16.54
N THR A 232 8.53 -15.72 -15.66
CA THR A 232 9.08 -17.02 -15.26
C THR A 232 8.36 -17.65 -14.07
N VAL A 233 7.49 -16.92 -13.36
CA VAL A 233 6.84 -17.39 -12.12
C VAL A 233 5.43 -17.97 -12.38
N GLU A 234 5.31 -18.99 -13.23
CA GLU A 234 4.00 -19.60 -13.53
C GLU A 234 3.50 -20.59 -12.45
N THR A 235 4.38 -21.10 -11.59
CA THR A 235 4.02 -22.00 -10.47
C THR A 235 5.01 -21.87 -9.33
N VAL A 236 4.51 -21.59 -8.13
CA VAL A 236 5.36 -21.45 -6.94
C VAL A 236 5.59 -22.82 -6.31
N ALA A 237 6.87 -23.17 -6.16
CA ALA A 237 7.35 -24.36 -5.47
C ALA A 237 8.35 -23.95 -4.37
N PRO A 238 8.75 -24.84 -3.44
CA PRO A 238 9.79 -24.51 -2.48
C PRO A 238 11.10 -24.09 -3.17
N GLY A 239 11.63 -22.94 -2.79
CA GLY A 239 12.78 -22.34 -3.46
C GLY A 239 12.86 -20.83 -3.22
N LEU A 240 13.99 -20.25 -3.61
CA LEU A 240 14.20 -18.81 -3.67
C LEU A 240 13.83 -18.33 -5.07
N PHE A 241 13.07 -17.24 -5.12
CA PHE A 241 12.62 -16.56 -6.31
C PHE A 241 13.05 -15.10 -6.23
N GLU A 242 13.39 -14.55 -7.38
CA GLU A 242 13.73 -13.14 -7.55
C GLU A 242 12.69 -12.55 -8.49
N ILE A 243 12.01 -11.51 -8.04
CA ILE A 243 10.87 -10.90 -8.75
C ILE A 243 11.16 -9.41 -8.90
N GLN A 244 10.73 -8.83 -10.01
CA GLN A 244 10.84 -7.40 -10.27
C GLN A 244 9.57 -6.91 -10.97
N GLY A 245 9.24 -5.64 -10.75
CA GLY A 245 8.04 -5.07 -11.36
C GLY A 245 7.85 -3.59 -11.10
N ASP A 246 6.69 -3.12 -11.51
CA ASP A 246 6.27 -1.74 -11.33
C ASP A 246 5.46 -1.60 -10.05
N LEU A 247 5.56 -0.44 -9.41
CA LEU A 247 4.94 -0.16 -8.12
C LEU A 247 4.15 1.15 -8.18
N SER A 248 2.94 1.11 -7.63
CA SER A 248 2.18 2.30 -7.27
C SER A 248 1.82 2.22 -5.79
N ALA A 249 2.00 3.33 -5.07
CA ALA A 249 1.60 3.46 -3.68
C ALA A 249 0.67 4.66 -3.52
N GLU A 250 -0.52 4.40 -3.02
CA GLU A 250 -1.55 5.40 -2.73
C GLU A 250 -1.80 5.48 -1.23
N PHE A 251 -1.92 6.71 -0.76
CA PHE A 251 -2.19 7.02 0.63
C PHE A 251 -3.71 7.26 0.77
N ARG A 252 -4.41 6.31 1.39
CA ARG A 252 -5.86 6.36 1.59
C ARG A 252 -6.26 6.71 3.03
N ILE A 253 -7.03 7.78 3.18
CA ILE A 253 -7.70 8.08 4.45
C ILE A 253 -8.88 7.10 4.63
N PRO A 254 -8.99 6.40 5.78
CA PRO A 254 -10.20 5.67 6.12
C PRO A 254 -11.39 6.63 6.15
N GLU A 255 -12.35 6.47 5.22
CA GLU A 255 -13.56 7.28 5.29
C GLU A 255 -14.26 7.05 6.64
N PRO A 256 -14.72 8.10 7.33
CA PRO A 256 -15.69 7.95 8.42
C PRO A 256 -17.08 7.64 7.84
N GLY A 257 -17.21 6.57 7.04
CA GLY A 257 -18.49 6.13 6.47
C GLY A 257 -19.53 5.82 7.55
N THR A 258 -19.10 5.50 8.77
CA THR A 258 -19.97 5.33 9.93
C THR A 258 -20.65 6.64 10.37
N LEU A 259 -20.00 7.81 10.22
CA LEU A 259 -20.59 9.11 10.56
C LEU A 259 -21.63 9.54 9.52
N ALA A 260 -21.35 9.31 8.23
CA ALA A 260 -22.31 9.58 7.16
C ALA A 260 -23.55 8.67 7.27
N LEU A 261 -23.35 7.37 7.54
CA LEU A 261 -24.45 6.41 7.71
C LEU A 261 -25.23 6.65 9.02
N ALA A 262 -24.56 7.00 10.12
CA ALA A 262 -25.23 7.41 11.36
C ALA A 262 -26.03 8.70 11.17
N GLY A 263 -25.50 9.68 10.44
CA GLY A 263 -26.20 10.89 10.06
C GLY A 263 -27.44 10.61 9.20
N LEU A 264 -27.32 9.72 8.21
CA LEU A 264 -28.44 9.30 7.36
C LEU A 264 -29.49 8.49 8.15
N ALA A 265 -29.06 7.63 9.07
CA ALA A 265 -29.93 6.86 9.95
C ALA A 265 -30.71 7.77 10.91
N LEU A 266 -30.05 8.79 11.48
CA LEU A 266 -30.71 9.80 12.33
C LEU A 266 -31.66 10.70 11.54
N LEU A 267 -31.30 11.09 10.32
CA LEU A 267 -32.17 11.88 9.44
C LEU A 267 -33.40 11.06 8.98
N GLY A 268 -33.19 9.78 8.65
CA GLY A 268 -34.25 8.82 8.36
C GLY A 268 -35.19 8.60 9.55
N ALA A 269 -34.64 8.46 10.76
CA ALA A 269 -35.43 8.37 12.00
C ALA A 269 -36.20 9.68 12.29
N GLY A 270 -35.60 10.84 12.02
CA GLY A 270 -36.23 12.15 12.19
C GLY A 270 -37.41 12.38 11.24
N VAL A 271 -37.27 12.03 9.97
CA VAL A 271 -38.35 12.11 8.96
C VAL A 271 -39.45 11.08 9.25
N ALA A 272 -39.09 9.86 9.66
CA ALA A 272 -40.06 8.84 10.03
C ALA A 272 -40.91 9.24 11.26
N ARG A 273 -40.31 9.95 12.24
CA ARG A 273 -41.04 10.47 13.40
C ARG A 273 -42.06 11.55 13.04
N ARG A 274 -41.77 12.42 12.06
CA ARG A 274 -42.73 13.43 11.57
C ARG A 274 -43.91 12.85 10.79
N ARG A 275 -43.78 11.66 10.21
CA ARG A 275 -44.88 10.99 9.49
C ARG A 275 -45.90 10.30 10.42
N LYS A 276 -45.56 10.11 11.69
CA LYS A 276 -46.43 9.49 12.71
C LYS A 276 -47.05 10.49 13.69
N ALA A 277 -46.63 11.76 13.65
CA ALA A 277 -47.19 12.85 14.45
C ALA A 277 -48.27 13.60 13.65
#